data_AF-A0A8T8WKX8-F1
#
_entry.id   AF-A0A8T8WKX8-F1
#
_cell.length_a   1.000
_cell.length_b   1.000
_cell.length_c   1.000
_cell.angle_alpha   90.00
_cell.angle_beta   90.00
_cell.angle_gamma   90.00
#
_symmetry.space_group_name_H-M   'P 1'
#
loop_
_entity.id
_entity.type
_entity.pdbx_description
1 polymer ?
#
loop_
_entity_poly.entity_id
_entity_poly.type
_entity_poly.pdbx_seq_one_letter_code
_entity_poly.pdbx_strand_id
1 'polypeptide(L)'
;MPPCQSLRRDPRIERGEGLFELTSPRLATFSSSPISNISFTVFFSLTAYFYFCAMTEDPGFVPKMNSRNSQRAVVTELFEQWKFDEENFCVSCMVRKPLRSKHCKRCGRCVAKHDHHCPWIDNCVGANNLRHFVSYILCLEIGIILFLRLTFNYINVLPAPVNPQCNVINDALCDLVLRDTFTLVLDIWVVIQLVWITMLCAVQLVQISRNQTTYENMRGHSIDRSYPSSRAFASAVTAGTTSLDAAGLSSAGQGPNPALAQNVSHRHQRNGCLQQWSSLLGIDTFFATARDGLRDSPRTVRPKNPFSLGIVTNCQDFWCDPAPYFGRREPGSAMLGGDLVNYNRMYEVPLRMHSGGGYRSLADNDLEQNA
;
A
#
# COMPACT_ATOMS: atom_id res chain seq x y z
N MET A 1 3.28 -64.72 7.05
CA MET A 1 3.77 -63.59 6.25
C MET A 1 2.69 -63.23 5.24
N PRO A 2 1.97 -62.10 5.38
CA PRO A 2 0.98 -61.69 4.40
C PRO A 2 1.65 -60.98 3.20
N PRO A 3 1.02 -60.98 2.02
CA PRO A 3 1.65 -60.53 0.78
C PRO A 3 1.61 -59.00 0.62
N CYS A 4 2.64 -58.46 -0.03
CA CYS A 4 2.75 -57.07 -0.50
C CYS A 4 1.51 -56.64 -1.29
N GLN A 5 0.73 -55.71 -0.75
CA GLN A 5 -0.26 -54.96 -1.52
C GLN A 5 0.46 -53.86 -2.32
N SER A 6 0.26 -53.88 -3.64
CA SER A 6 0.73 -52.83 -4.53
C SER A 6 0.05 -51.51 -4.19
N LEU A 7 0.86 -50.48 -3.93
CA LEU A 7 0.43 -49.08 -3.92
C LEU A 7 -0.09 -48.74 -5.33
N ARG A 8 -1.41 -48.82 -5.50
CA ARG A 8 -2.09 -48.24 -6.67
C ARG A 8 -1.87 -46.74 -6.62
N ARG A 9 -1.05 -46.21 -7.54
CA ARG A 9 -0.92 -44.77 -7.76
C ARG A 9 -2.28 -44.22 -8.21
N ASP A 10 -2.69 -43.09 -7.64
CA ASP A 10 -3.91 -42.37 -8.01
C ASP A 10 -3.80 -41.89 -9.48
N PRO A 11 -4.67 -42.34 -10.39
CA PRO A 11 -4.64 -41.97 -11.81
C PRO A 11 -4.89 -40.47 -12.07
N ARG A 12 -5.29 -39.68 -11.07
CA ARG A 12 -5.38 -38.20 -11.19
C ARG A 12 -4.04 -37.50 -11.30
N ILE A 13 -2.96 -38.09 -10.77
CA ILE A 13 -1.64 -37.43 -10.73
C ILE A 13 -0.93 -37.48 -12.10
N GLU A 14 -1.24 -38.44 -12.98
CA GLU A 14 -0.54 -38.62 -14.26
C GLU A 14 -1.04 -37.73 -15.42
N ARG A 15 -2.16 -37.00 -15.26
CA ARG A 15 -2.78 -36.22 -16.36
C ARG A 15 -2.43 -34.73 -16.42
N GLY A 16 -1.58 -34.20 -15.55
CA GLY A 16 -1.22 -32.77 -15.60
C GLY A 16 -2.41 -31.83 -15.39
N GLU A 17 -3.44 -32.26 -14.65
CA GLU A 17 -4.72 -31.56 -14.48
C GLU A 17 -4.65 -30.31 -13.59
N GLY A 18 -3.52 -30.05 -12.92
CA GLY A 18 -3.37 -28.89 -12.04
C GLY A 18 -3.51 -27.52 -12.73
N LEU A 19 -3.24 -27.43 -14.04
CA LEU A 19 -3.50 -26.22 -14.82
C LEU A 19 -4.92 -26.17 -15.41
N PHE A 20 -5.56 -27.34 -15.57
CA PHE A 20 -6.88 -27.48 -16.16
C PHE A 20 -7.99 -27.08 -15.16
N GLU A 21 -7.78 -27.33 -13.86
CA GLU A 21 -8.72 -26.97 -12.80
C GLU A 21 -8.99 -25.46 -12.71
N LEU A 22 -7.98 -24.61 -12.94
CA LEU A 22 -8.16 -23.14 -12.95
C LEU A 22 -8.96 -22.64 -14.17
N THR A 23 -8.98 -23.38 -15.27
CA THR A 23 -9.73 -23.04 -16.49
C THR A 23 -11.14 -23.64 -16.54
N SER A 24 -11.41 -24.64 -15.72
CA SER A 24 -12.69 -25.39 -15.65
C SER A 24 -13.90 -24.51 -15.29
N PRO A 25 -13.84 -23.60 -14.30
CA PRO A 25 -14.97 -22.73 -13.96
C PRO A 25 -15.36 -21.81 -15.13
N ARG A 26 -14.37 -21.32 -15.87
CA ARG A 26 -14.58 -20.40 -16.99
C ARG A 26 -15.32 -21.09 -18.13
N LEU A 27 -14.95 -22.33 -18.47
CA LEU A 27 -15.61 -23.10 -19.54
C LEU A 27 -17.03 -23.53 -19.13
N ALA A 28 -17.23 -23.90 -17.86
CA ALA A 28 -18.52 -24.34 -17.34
C ALA A 28 -19.53 -23.17 -17.18
N THR A 29 -19.06 -21.98 -16.79
CA THR A 29 -19.92 -20.83 -16.50
C THR A 29 -20.04 -19.83 -17.65
N PHE A 30 -19.25 -19.94 -18.72
CA PHE A 30 -19.35 -18.98 -19.83
C PHE A 30 -20.75 -18.99 -20.47
N SER A 31 -21.36 -20.16 -20.59
CA SER A 31 -22.71 -20.31 -21.14
C SER A 31 -23.80 -19.75 -20.22
N SER A 32 -23.62 -19.80 -18.90
CA SER A 32 -24.62 -19.36 -17.92
C SER A 32 -24.40 -17.93 -17.41
N SER A 33 -23.17 -17.41 -17.46
CA SER A 33 -22.77 -16.12 -16.89
C SER A 33 -21.64 -15.46 -17.73
N PRO A 34 -21.90 -15.13 -19.00
CA PRO A 34 -20.87 -14.59 -19.90
C PRO A 34 -20.35 -13.22 -19.44
N ILE A 35 -21.22 -12.35 -18.93
CA ILE A 35 -20.84 -11.01 -18.44
C ILE A 35 -19.86 -11.12 -17.27
N SER A 36 -20.15 -11.94 -16.26
CA SER A 36 -19.26 -12.12 -15.11
C SER A 36 -17.91 -12.70 -15.52
N ASN A 37 -17.87 -13.62 -16.48
CA ASN A 37 -16.63 -14.17 -17.03
C ASN A 37 -15.80 -13.11 -17.76
N ILE A 38 -16.43 -12.28 -18.59
CA ILE A 38 -15.76 -11.17 -19.30
C ILE A 38 -15.25 -10.15 -18.30
N SER A 39 -16.09 -9.70 -17.36
CA SER A 39 -15.68 -8.76 -16.31
C SER A 39 -14.52 -9.29 -15.48
N PHE A 40 -14.57 -10.55 -15.04
CA PHE A 40 -13.46 -11.17 -14.31
C PHE A 40 -12.18 -11.16 -15.14
N THR A 41 -12.26 -11.52 -16.42
CA THR A 41 -11.10 -11.51 -17.33
C THR A 41 -10.49 -10.11 -17.44
N VAL A 42 -11.33 -9.09 -17.60
CA VAL A 42 -10.88 -7.69 -17.68
C VAL A 42 -10.18 -7.27 -16.39
N PHE A 43 -10.82 -7.46 -15.22
CA PHE A 43 -10.24 -7.07 -13.94
C PHE A 43 -9.00 -7.89 -13.57
N PHE A 44 -8.95 -9.17 -13.90
CA PHE A 44 -7.75 -9.99 -13.75
C PHE A 44 -6.60 -9.45 -14.60
N SER A 45 -6.87 -9.10 -15.86
CA SER A 45 -5.87 -8.53 -16.77
C SER A 45 -5.39 -7.16 -16.31
N LEU A 46 -6.30 -6.30 -15.84
CA LEU A 46 -5.96 -4.99 -15.27
C LEU A 46 -5.15 -5.13 -13.98
N THR A 47 -5.50 -6.10 -13.13
CA THR A 47 -4.74 -6.40 -11.90
C THR A 47 -3.32 -6.80 -12.24
N ALA A 48 -3.13 -7.73 -13.18
CA ALA A 48 -1.81 -8.13 -13.65
C ALA A 48 -1.04 -6.93 -14.22
N TYR A 49 -1.68 -6.14 -15.09
CA TYR A 49 -1.07 -4.95 -15.68
C TYR A 49 -0.56 -3.96 -14.62
N PHE A 50 -1.43 -3.53 -13.70
CA PHE A 50 -1.03 -2.56 -12.68
C PHE A 50 -0.04 -3.14 -11.66
N TYR A 51 -0.12 -4.44 -11.37
CA TYR A 51 0.89 -5.13 -10.57
C TYR A 51 2.28 -5.03 -11.22
N PHE A 52 2.37 -5.36 -12.52
CA PHE A 52 3.62 -5.27 -13.27
C PHE A 52 4.14 -3.83 -13.36
N CYS A 53 3.27 -2.83 -13.58
CA CYS A 53 3.67 -1.43 -13.55
C CYS A 53 4.23 -1.03 -12.17
N ALA A 54 3.50 -1.32 -11.09
CA ALA A 54 3.95 -0.98 -9.73
C ALA A 54 5.28 -1.66 -9.37
N MET A 55 5.49 -2.90 -9.81
CA MET A 55 6.72 -3.66 -9.60
C MET A 55 7.91 -3.11 -10.40
N THR A 56 7.70 -2.68 -11.65
CA THR A 56 8.83 -2.38 -12.57
C THR A 56 9.12 -0.89 -12.74
N GLU A 57 8.17 0.00 -12.43
CA GLU A 57 8.39 1.43 -12.55
C GLU A 57 9.34 1.96 -11.48
N ASP A 58 10.13 2.98 -11.86
CA ASP A 58 10.91 3.76 -10.90
C ASP A 58 9.94 4.51 -9.97
N PRO A 59 9.92 4.22 -8.66
CA PRO A 59 8.98 4.81 -7.71
C PRO A 59 9.19 6.31 -7.46
N GLY A 60 10.27 6.89 -8.01
CA GLY A 60 10.69 8.26 -7.80
C GLY A 60 12.00 8.32 -7.06
N PHE A 61 12.99 7.53 -7.46
CA PHE A 61 14.31 7.57 -6.84
C PHE A 61 14.95 8.95 -6.98
N VAL A 62 15.37 9.52 -5.86
CA VAL A 62 16.09 10.79 -5.84
C VAL A 62 17.43 10.60 -6.55
N PRO A 63 17.77 11.45 -7.55
CA PRO A 63 19.04 11.38 -8.24
C PRO A 63 20.23 11.54 -7.28
N LYS A 64 21.27 10.72 -7.46
CA LYS A 64 22.51 10.87 -6.68
C LYS A 64 23.32 12.05 -7.23
N MET A 65 24.03 12.73 -6.35
CA MET A 65 24.98 13.77 -6.75
C MET A 65 26.27 13.12 -7.25
N ASN A 66 26.67 13.40 -8.49
CA ASN A 66 27.81 12.74 -9.14
C ASN A 66 29.19 13.26 -8.68
N SER A 67 29.25 14.44 -8.05
CA SER A 67 30.52 15.06 -7.63
C SER A 67 30.62 15.23 -6.12
N ARG A 68 31.77 14.83 -5.56
CA ARG A 68 32.10 15.03 -4.14
C ARG A 68 32.11 16.50 -3.74
N ASN A 69 32.46 17.39 -4.67
CA ASN A 69 32.46 18.84 -4.42
C ASN A 69 31.02 19.35 -4.27
N SER A 70 30.11 18.90 -5.13
CA SER A 70 28.69 19.26 -5.02
C SER A 70 28.06 18.71 -3.73
N GLN A 71 28.40 17.48 -3.33
CA GLN A 71 27.95 16.92 -2.04
C GLN A 71 28.44 17.77 -0.85
N ARG A 72 29.71 18.18 -0.85
CA ARG A 72 30.28 19.07 0.19
C ARG A 72 29.61 20.43 0.21
N ALA A 73 29.32 21.01 -0.95
CA ALA A 73 28.63 22.30 -1.06
C ALA A 73 27.25 22.24 -0.41
N VAL A 74 26.45 21.21 -0.72
CA VAL A 74 25.12 21.00 -0.12
C VAL A 74 25.21 20.79 1.40
N VAL A 75 26.18 20.02 1.88
CA VAL A 75 26.39 19.84 3.32
C VAL A 75 26.71 21.18 3.99
N THR A 76 27.62 21.96 3.39
CA THR A 76 28.02 23.28 3.90
C THR A 76 26.83 24.24 3.94
N GLU A 77 26.05 24.31 2.86
CA GLU A 77 24.84 25.12 2.78
C GLU A 77 23.84 24.75 3.88
N LEU A 78 23.60 23.45 4.11
CA LEU A 78 22.69 23.00 5.16
C LEU A 78 23.21 23.32 6.56
N PHE A 79 24.53 23.28 6.80
CA PHE A 79 25.13 23.71 8.06
C PHE A 79 24.98 25.21 8.28
N GLU A 80 25.23 26.04 7.26
CA GLU A 80 25.06 27.49 7.31
C GLU A 80 23.61 27.89 7.61
N GLN A 81 22.65 27.16 7.04
CA GLN A 81 21.23 27.35 7.29
C GLN A 81 20.73 26.74 8.61
N TRP A 82 21.59 26.08 9.40
CA TRP A 82 21.20 25.30 10.58
C TRP A 82 20.12 24.23 10.29
N LYS A 83 20.09 23.71 9.05
CA LYS A 83 19.17 22.69 8.54
C LYS A 83 19.86 21.34 8.30
N PHE A 84 21.10 21.16 8.75
CA PHE A 84 21.80 19.87 8.64
C PHE A 84 21.29 18.89 9.70
N ASP A 85 20.28 18.12 9.34
CA ASP A 85 19.69 17.06 10.16
C ASP A 85 19.30 15.82 9.32
N GLU A 86 18.83 14.77 9.99
CA GLU A 86 18.38 13.52 9.35
C GLU A 86 17.11 13.69 8.48
N GLU A 87 16.38 14.80 8.64
CA GLU A 87 15.17 15.08 7.87
C GLU A 87 15.51 15.68 6.51
N ASN A 88 16.51 16.56 6.47
CA ASN A 88 16.94 17.33 5.32
C ASN A 88 18.14 16.72 4.57
N PHE A 89 18.91 15.81 5.20
CA PHE A 89 20.05 15.17 4.56
C PHE A 89 20.08 13.65 4.76
N CYS A 90 20.43 12.91 3.70
CA CYS A 90 20.62 11.46 3.76
C CYS A 90 22.11 11.14 3.69
N VAL A 91 22.67 10.66 4.80
CA VAL A 91 24.07 10.23 4.88
C VAL A 91 24.35 9.02 3.99
N SER A 92 23.44 8.04 3.94
CA SER A 92 23.62 6.83 3.11
C SER A 92 23.67 7.13 1.61
N CYS A 93 22.89 8.11 1.15
CA CYS A 93 22.84 8.50 -0.27
C CYS A 93 23.74 9.70 -0.59
N MET A 94 24.27 10.40 0.42
CA MET A 94 24.98 11.68 0.31
C MET A 94 24.20 12.70 -0.54
N VAL A 95 22.91 12.88 -0.24
CA VAL A 95 22.02 13.80 -0.98
C VAL A 95 21.14 14.58 -0.01
N ARG A 96 20.85 15.86 -0.34
CA ARG A 96 19.77 16.62 0.30
C ARG A 96 18.46 15.90 0.04
N LYS A 97 17.68 15.64 1.08
CA LYS A 97 16.40 14.94 0.98
C LYS A 97 15.35 15.94 0.50
N PRO A 98 14.71 15.71 -0.67
CA PRO A 98 13.51 16.44 -1.01
C PRO A 98 12.43 16.25 0.06
N LEU A 99 11.53 17.20 0.15
CA LEU A 99 10.37 17.19 1.04
C LEU A 99 9.58 15.89 0.83
N ARG A 100 9.19 15.25 1.94
CA ARG A 100 8.50 13.95 1.98
C ARG A 100 9.29 12.77 1.38
N SER A 101 10.58 12.93 1.06
CA SER A 101 11.43 11.81 0.64
C SER A 101 11.97 11.02 1.83
N LYS A 102 12.19 9.71 1.64
CA LYS A 102 12.80 8.84 2.66
C LYS A 102 13.77 7.86 2.03
N HIS A 103 14.82 7.52 2.79
CA HIS A 103 15.76 6.47 2.40
C HIS A 103 15.12 5.11 2.70
N CYS A 104 14.90 4.30 1.67
CA CYS A 104 14.53 2.91 1.85
C CYS A 104 15.78 2.06 1.91
N LYS A 105 15.99 1.37 3.04
CA LYS A 105 17.15 0.48 3.23
C LYS A 105 17.16 -0.69 2.25
N ARG A 106 15.98 -1.24 1.91
CA ARG A 106 15.83 -2.35 0.95
C ARG A 106 16.16 -1.92 -0.47
N CYS A 107 15.62 -0.78 -0.91
CA CYS A 107 15.93 -0.20 -2.21
C CYS A 107 17.34 0.44 -2.26
N GLY A 108 17.99 0.67 -1.11
CA GLY A 108 19.31 1.30 -1.00
C GLY A 108 19.38 2.76 -1.49
N ARG A 109 18.22 3.43 -1.62
CA ARG A 109 18.09 4.76 -2.26
C ARG A 109 16.99 5.58 -1.59
N CYS A 110 17.10 6.90 -1.73
CA CYS A 110 16.03 7.82 -1.36
C CYS A 110 14.92 7.79 -2.42
N VAL A 111 13.66 7.78 -1.98
CA VAL A 111 12.47 7.83 -2.83
C VAL A 111 11.68 9.10 -2.50
N ALA A 112 11.31 9.87 -3.52
CA ALA A 112 10.49 11.07 -3.40
C ALA A 112 9.03 10.71 -3.07
N LYS A 113 8.40 11.52 -2.20
CA LYS A 113 7.06 11.24 -1.63
C LYS A 113 6.92 9.76 -1.25
N HIS A 114 7.87 9.26 -0.47
CA HIS A 114 7.97 7.83 -0.15
C HIS A 114 6.76 7.40 0.68
N ASP A 115 6.01 6.42 0.16
CA ASP A 115 4.88 5.85 0.88
C ASP A 115 5.34 4.71 1.79
N HIS A 116 5.82 3.62 1.19
CA HIS A 116 6.38 2.45 1.86
C HIS A 116 7.20 1.59 0.89
N HIS A 117 7.97 0.64 1.40
CA HIS A 117 8.47 -0.46 0.58
C HIS A 117 7.53 -1.66 0.72
N CYS A 118 6.99 -2.12 -0.42
CA CYS A 118 6.03 -3.19 -0.48
C CYS A 118 6.71 -4.50 -0.90
N PRO A 119 6.81 -5.52 -0.01
CA PRO A 119 7.42 -6.80 -0.35
C PRO A 119 6.67 -7.56 -1.45
N TRP A 120 5.35 -7.32 -1.61
CA TRP A 120 4.51 -8.05 -2.56
C TRP A 120 4.78 -7.69 -4.01
N ILE A 121 5.24 -6.46 -4.26
CA ILE A 121 5.66 -5.99 -5.59
C ILE A 121 7.19 -5.88 -5.68
N ASP A 122 7.92 -6.29 -4.64
CA ASP A 122 9.38 -6.14 -4.49
C ASP A 122 9.94 -4.77 -4.91
N ASN A 123 9.18 -3.72 -4.63
CA ASN A 123 9.52 -2.35 -5.03
C ASN A 123 9.05 -1.35 -3.98
N CYS A 124 9.69 -0.19 -3.99
CA CYS A 124 9.22 0.96 -3.23
C CYS A 124 7.94 1.52 -3.88
N VAL A 125 7.01 2.07 -3.09
CA VAL A 125 5.85 2.83 -3.54
C VAL A 125 6.10 4.30 -3.20
N GLY A 126 6.02 5.18 -4.19
CA GLY A 126 6.38 6.59 -4.05
C GLY A 126 5.67 7.50 -5.04
N ALA A 127 6.24 8.68 -5.30
CA ALA A 127 5.64 9.71 -6.14
C ALA A 127 5.17 9.21 -7.52
N ASN A 128 5.93 8.33 -8.15
CA ASN A 128 5.70 7.95 -9.54
C ASN A 128 4.67 6.82 -9.69
N ASN A 129 4.77 5.77 -8.86
CA ASN A 129 4.03 4.51 -9.03
C ASN A 129 2.87 4.33 -8.04
N LEU A 130 2.61 5.29 -7.14
CA LEU A 130 1.50 5.20 -6.19
C LEU A 130 0.13 5.07 -6.88
N ARG A 131 -0.07 5.72 -8.04
CA ARG A 131 -1.32 5.56 -8.82
C ARG A 131 -1.49 4.11 -9.29
N HIS A 132 -0.46 3.50 -9.86
CA HIS A 132 -0.50 2.09 -10.29
C HIS A 132 -0.70 1.15 -9.11
N PHE A 133 -0.04 1.39 -7.97
CA PHE A 133 -0.25 0.59 -6.76
C PHE A 133 -1.71 0.62 -6.28
N VAL A 134 -2.32 1.81 -6.26
CA VAL A 134 -3.72 1.96 -5.82
C VAL A 134 -4.70 1.40 -6.86
N SER A 135 -4.44 1.57 -8.15
CA SER A 135 -5.21 0.93 -9.22
C SER A 135 -5.09 -0.59 -9.17
N TYR A 136 -3.92 -1.13 -8.83
CA TYR A 136 -3.70 -2.56 -8.62
C TYR A 136 -4.58 -3.11 -7.51
N ILE A 137 -4.55 -2.53 -6.31
CA ILE A 137 -5.34 -3.05 -5.17
C ILE A 137 -6.86 -2.89 -5.40
N LEU A 138 -7.31 -1.85 -6.11
CA LEU A 138 -8.71 -1.67 -6.49
C LEU A 138 -9.17 -2.71 -7.51
N CYS A 139 -8.36 -2.98 -8.53
CA CYS A 139 -8.68 -4.01 -9.52
C CYS A 139 -8.64 -5.41 -8.89
N LEU A 140 -7.70 -5.64 -7.96
CA LEU A 140 -7.60 -6.89 -7.20
C LEU A 140 -8.84 -7.14 -6.34
N GLU A 141 -9.29 -6.13 -5.58
CA GLU A 141 -10.51 -6.20 -4.77
C GLU A 141 -11.73 -6.62 -5.62
N ILE A 142 -11.95 -5.92 -6.74
CA ILE A 142 -13.07 -6.22 -7.64
C ILE A 142 -12.89 -7.60 -8.30
N GLY A 143 -11.66 -7.96 -8.69
CA GLY A 143 -11.33 -9.25 -9.28
C GLY A 143 -11.62 -10.41 -8.34
N ILE A 144 -11.30 -10.28 -7.04
CA ILE A 144 -11.61 -11.28 -6.00
C ILE A 144 -13.13 -11.45 -5.83
N ILE A 145 -13.89 -10.35 -5.77
CA ILE A 145 -15.35 -10.40 -5.66
C ILE A 145 -15.97 -11.11 -6.88
N LEU A 146 -15.47 -10.81 -8.09
CA LEU A 146 -15.91 -11.47 -9.31
C LEU A 146 -15.53 -12.95 -9.36
N PHE A 147 -14.34 -13.31 -8.85
CA PHE A 147 -13.90 -14.70 -8.71
C PHE A 147 -14.86 -15.50 -7.81
N LEU A 148 -15.13 -15.01 -6.60
CA LEU A 148 -16.04 -15.65 -5.65
C LEU A 148 -17.47 -15.83 -6.22
N ARG A 149 -17.93 -14.86 -7.03
CA ARG A 149 -19.21 -14.99 -7.73
C ARG A 149 -19.18 -16.10 -8.78
N LEU A 150 -18.09 -16.21 -9.53
CA LEU A 150 -17.92 -17.24 -10.56
C LEU A 150 -17.78 -18.64 -9.97
N THR A 151 -17.02 -18.80 -8.88
CA THR A 151 -16.87 -20.10 -8.20
C THR A 151 -18.18 -20.54 -7.55
N PHE A 152 -18.94 -19.61 -6.95
CA PHE A 152 -20.29 -19.90 -6.47
C PHE A 152 -21.22 -20.38 -7.59
N ASN A 153 -21.21 -19.71 -8.75
CA ASN A 153 -22.00 -20.14 -9.92
C ASN A 153 -21.53 -21.49 -10.45
N TYR A 154 -20.22 -21.75 -10.47
CA TYR A 154 -19.63 -23.01 -10.89
C TYR A 154 -20.11 -24.19 -10.03
N ILE A 155 -20.03 -24.07 -8.70
CA ILE A 155 -20.47 -25.12 -7.76
C ILE A 155 -21.97 -25.41 -7.91
N ASN A 156 -22.78 -24.40 -8.21
CA ASN A 156 -24.22 -24.57 -8.42
C ASN A 156 -24.57 -25.34 -9.71
N VAL A 157 -23.68 -25.34 -10.72
CA VAL A 157 -23.86 -26.07 -11.99
C VAL A 157 -23.35 -27.51 -11.90
N LEU A 158 -22.47 -27.81 -10.94
CA LEU A 158 -21.97 -29.17 -10.74
C LEU A 158 -23.10 -30.14 -10.37
N PRO A 159 -23.03 -31.41 -10.83
CA PRO A 159 -24.01 -32.42 -10.48
C PRO A 159 -24.00 -32.68 -8.98
N ALA A 160 -25.18 -32.98 -8.43
CA ALA A 160 -25.30 -33.32 -7.02
C ALA A 160 -24.55 -34.64 -6.71
N PRO A 161 -23.85 -34.73 -5.56
CA PRO A 161 -23.23 -35.96 -5.09
C PRO A 161 -24.24 -37.10 -4.94
N VAL A 162 -23.82 -38.32 -5.28
CA VAL A 162 -24.65 -39.52 -5.13
C VAL A 162 -24.57 -40.00 -3.69
N ASN A 163 -25.70 -39.96 -2.97
CA ASN A 163 -25.85 -40.34 -1.56
C ASN A 163 -24.91 -39.57 -0.60
N PRO A 164 -25.07 -38.24 -0.45
CA PRO A 164 -24.25 -37.47 0.48
C PRO A 164 -24.50 -37.95 1.92
N GLN A 165 -23.42 -38.30 2.63
CA GLN A 165 -23.47 -38.64 4.06
C GLN A 165 -22.52 -37.72 4.83
N CYS A 166 -23.07 -36.91 5.72
CA CYS A 166 -22.32 -36.09 6.66
C CYS A 166 -22.87 -36.28 8.08
N ASN A 167 -21.98 -36.57 9.03
CA ASN A 167 -22.37 -36.80 10.43
C ASN A 167 -22.41 -35.51 11.28
N VAL A 168 -21.79 -34.44 10.79
CA VAL A 168 -21.52 -33.21 11.57
C VAL A 168 -22.29 -31.99 11.01
N ILE A 169 -22.59 -31.99 9.72
CA ILE A 169 -23.11 -30.83 8.99
C ILE A 169 -24.50 -31.18 8.44
N ASN A 170 -25.39 -30.18 8.33
CA ASN A 170 -26.72 -30.38 7.75
C ASN A 170 -26.67 -30.87 6.29
N ASP A 171 -27.77 -31.46 5.82
CA ASP A 171 -27.82 -32.08 4.49
C ASP A 171 -27.54 -31.09 3.35
N ALA A 172 -28.01 -29.84 3.47
CA ALA A 172 -27.80 -28.81 2.45
C ALA A 172 -26.33 -28.38 2.31
N LEU A 173 -25.61 -28.20 3.42
CA LEU A 173 -24.18 -27.89 3.41
C LEU A 173 -23.37 -29.14 3.07
N CYS A 174 -23.82 -30.34 3.44
CA CYS A 174 -23.20 -31.59 3.04
C CYS A 174 -23.19 -31.73 1.51
N ASP A 175 -24.34 -31.49 0.88
CA ASP A 175 -24.47 -31.49 -0.58
C ASP A 175 -23.51 -30.49 -1.23
N LEU A 176 -23.43 -29.26 -0.69
CA LEU A 176 -22.53 -28.22 -1.18
C LEU A 176 -21.05 -28.62 -1.04
N VAL A 177 -20.64 -29.08 0.15
CA VAL A 177 -19.24 -29.44 0.46
C VAL A 177 -18.73 -30.59 -0.40
N LEU A 178 -19.59 -31.55 -0.70
CA LEU A 178 -19.23 -32.75 -1.46
C LEU A 178 -19.20 -32.52 -2.98
N ARG A 179 -19.77 -31.42 -3.50
CA ARG A 179 -19.69 -31.08 -4.94
C ARG A 179 -18.26 -30.78 -5.38
N ASP A 180 -17.60 -29.89 -4.65
CA ASP A 180 -16.18 -29.57 -4.87
C ASP A 180 -15.57 -28.96 -3.59
N THR A 181 -15.02 -29.84 -2.75
CA THR A 181 -14.39 -29.45 -1.49
C THR A 181 -13.17 -28.56 -1.70
N PHE A 182 -12.42 -28.76 -2.79
CA PHE A 182 -11.21 -27.99 -3.06
C PHE A 182 -11.54 -26.54 -3.36
N THR A 183 -12.49 -26.30 -4.27
CA THR A 183 -12.93 -24.94 -4.61
C THR A 183 -13.54 -24.23 -3.39
N LEU A 184 -14.28 -24.93 -2.54
CA LEU A 184 -14.84 -24.33 -1.31
C LEU A 184 -13.78 -23.94 -0.29
N VAL A 185 -12.77 -24.80 -0.06
CA VAL A 185 -11.65 -24.48 0.84
C VAL A 185 -10.86 -23.29 0.30
N LEU A 186 -10.66 -23.23 -1.02
CA LEU A 186 -10.03 -22.10 -1.69
C LEU A 186 -10.84 -20.81 -1.52
N ASP A 187 -12.16 -20.86 -1.73
CA ASP A 187 -13.06 -19.71 -1.56
C ASP A 187 -13.04 -19.18 -0.12
N ILE A 188 -13.04 -20.07 0.88
CA ILE A 188 -12.90 -19.68 2.30
C ILE A 188 -11.57 -18.93 2.52
N TRP A 189 -10.47 -19.46 1.98
CA TRP A 189 -9.17 -18.79 2.07
C TRP A 189 -9.18 -17.42 1.38
N VAL A 190 -9.77 -17.33 0.18
CA VAL A 190 -9.90 -16.09 -0.59
C VAL A 190 -10.75 -15.04 0.16
N VAL A 191 -11.85 -15.44 0.80
CA VAL A 191 -12.68 -14.53 1.62
C VAL A 191 -11.90 -14.01 2.83
N ILE A 192 -11.07 -14.85 3.46
CA ILE A 192 -10.20 -14.39 4.55
C ILE A 192 -9.19 -13.35 4.04
N GLN A 193 -8.61 -13.56 2.85
CA GLN A 193 -7.69 -12.61 2.24
C GLN A 193 -8.36 -11.30 1.84
N LEU A 194 -9.62 -11.36 1.38
CA LEU A 194 -10.41 -10.19 0.99
C LEU A 194 -10.49 -9.17 2.13
N VAL A 195 -10.65 -9.62 3.38
CA VAL A 195 -10.66 -8.72 4.56
C VAL A 195 -9.42 -7.82 4.61
N TRP A 196 -8.23 -8.38 4.36
CA TRP A 196 -6.97 -7.62 4.40
C TRP A 196 -6.85 -6.65 3.22
N ILE A 197 -7.27 -7.08 2.02
CA ILE A 197 -7.24 -6.24 0.82
C ILE A 197 -8.23 -5.08 0.95
N THR A 198 -9.44 -5.32 1.45
CA THR A 198 -10.43 -4.27 1.73
C THR A 198 -9.89 -3.26 2.74
N MET A 199 -9.23 -3.71 3.81
CA MET A 199 -8.62 -2.82 4.79
C MET A 199 -7.50 -1.96 4.18
N LEU A 200 -6.61 -2.57 3.39
CA LEU A 200 -5.54 -1.87 2.70
C LEU A 200 -6.09 -0.82 1.72
N CYS A 201 -7.10 -1.21 0.93
CA CYS A 201 -7.79 -0.33 0.00
C CYS A 201 -8.39 0.88 0.72
N ALA A 202 -9.16 0.66 1.78
CA ALA A 202 -9.78 1.73 2.55
C ALA A 202 -8.74 2.67 3.20
N VAL A 203 -7.63 2.14 3.74
CA VAL A 203 -6.55 2.96 4.30
C VAL A 203 -5.92 3.84 3.21
N GLN A 204 -5.58 3.28 2.05
CA GLN A 204 -4.95 4.02 0.96
C GLN A 204 -5.89 5.12 0.41
N LEU A 205 -7.19 4.85 0.30
CA LEU A 205 -8.18 5.86 -0.10
C LEU A 205 -8.31 6.99 0.93
N VAL A 206 -8.30 6.67 2.24
CA VAL A 206 -8.30 7.69 3.30
C VAL A 206 -7.02 8.53 3.25
N GLN A 207 -5.87 7.91 3.04
CA GLN A 207 -4.59 8.61 2.90
C GLN A 207 -4.55 9.55 1.69
N ILE A 208 -5.06 9.11 0.53
CA ILE A 208 -5.24 9.95 -0.67
C ILE A 208 -6.14 11.14 -0.35
N SER A 209 -7.31 10.92 0.26
CA SER A 209 -8.25 12.01 0.58
C SER A 209 -7.69 13.04 1.55
N ARG A 210 -6.59 12.72 2.26
CA ARG A 210 -5.88 13.62 3.17
C ARG A 210 -4.53 14.09 2.64
N ASN A 211 -4.13 13.66 1.44
CA ASN A 211 -2.78 13.85 0.89
C ASN A 211 -1.67 13.50 1.89
N GLN A 212 -1.80 12.34 2.54
CA GLN A 212 -0.82 11.79 3.47
C GLN A 212 -0.24 10.50 2.90
N THR A 213 1.04 10.28 3.11
CA THR A 213 1.67 8.98 2.84
C THR A 213 1.47 8.04 4.02
N THR A 214 1.60 6.73 3.79
CA THR A 214 1.62 5.73 4.85
C THR A 214 2.70 6.04 5.89
N TYR A 215 3.90 6.43 5.45
CA TYR A 215 4.98 6.84 6.34
C TYR A 215 4.56 7.98 7.29
N GLU A 216 3.95 9.06 6.75
CA GLU A 216 3.51 10.21 7.53
C GLU A 216 2.40 9.84 8.53
N ASN A 217 1.44 9.01 8.09
CA ASN A 217 0.37 8.51 8.95
C ASN A 217 0.91 7.66 10.12
N MET A 218 1.82 6.73 9.82
CA MET A 218 2.39 5.83 10.82
C MET A 218 3.32 6.55 11.80
N ARG A 219 4.09 7.55 11.33
CA ARG A 219 4.95 8.35 12.22
C ARG A 219 4.12 9.12 13.25
N GLY A 220 2.97 9.67 12.86
CA GLY A 220 2.03 10.30 13.79
C GLY A 220 1.50 9.35 14.87
N HIS A 221 1.14 8.12 14.51
CA HIS A 221 0.65 7.12 15.47
C HIS A 221 1.75 6.45 16.31
N SER A 222 3.00 6.40 15.82
CA SER A 222 4.14 5.80 16.53
C SER A 222 4.49 6.52 17.85
N ILE A 223 4.14 7.80 17.94
CA ILE A 223 4.31 8.64 19.14
C ILE A 223 3.25 8.26 20.20
N ASP A 224 2.06 7.81 19.79
CA ASP A 224 0.93 7.55 20.70
C ASP A 224 0.82 6.09 21.20
N ARG A 225 1.40 5.08 20.52
CA ARG A 225 1.27 3.66 20.90
C ARG A 225 2.60 3.00 21.28
N SER A 226 2.69 2.58 22.55
CA SER A 226 3.89 2.00 23.20
C SER A 226 4.11 0.48 22.99
N TYR A 227 3.34 -0.22 22.15
CA TYR A 227 3.44 -1.69 22.03
C TYR A 227 4.10 -2.17 20.72
N PRO A 228 5.19 -2.96 20.76
CA PRO A 228 5.93 -3.41 19.57
C PRO A 228 5.15 -4.30 18.58
N SER A 229 4.34 -5.25 19.07
CA SER A 229 3.58 -6.18 18.21
C SER A 229 2.52 -5.47 17.36
N SER A 230 1.86 -4.46 17.94
CA SER A 230 0.87 -3.63 17.24
C SER A 230 1.46 -2.82 16.09
N ARG A 231 2.78 -2.51 16.12
CA ARG A 231 3.46 -1.72 15.08
C ARG A 231 3.73 -2.55 13.82
N ALA A 232 4.20 -3.78 13.98
CA ALA A 232 4.44 -4.68 12.85
C ALA A 232 3.13 -5.00 12.12
N PHE A 233 2.05 -5.16 12.87
CA PHE A 233 0.74 -5.41 12.28
C PHE A 233 0.11 -4.16 11.65
N ALA A 234 0.21 -3.00 12.31
CA ALA A 234 -0.17 -1.71 11.71
C ALA A 234 0.53 -1.51 10.36
N SER A 235 1.83 -1.79 10.32
CA SER A 235 2.63 -1.78 9.10
C SER A 235 2.09 -2.75 8.04
N ALA A 236 1.64 -3.95 8.45
CA ALA A 236 1.05 -4.92 7.54
C ALA A 236 -0.25 -4.40 6.91
N VAL A 237 -1.11 -3.76 7.71
CA VAL A 237 -2.40 -3.23 7.26
C VAL A 237 -2.24 -2.00 6.38
N THR A 238 -1.35 -1.07 6.74
CA THR A 238 -1.26 0.22 6.06
C THR A 238 -0.25 0.20 4.90
N ALA A 239 0.87 -0.51 5.07
CA ALA A 239 1.98 -0.59 4.13
C ALA A 239 2.12 -1.98 3.49
N GLY A 240 1.18 -2.90 3.73
CA GLY A 240 1.28 -4.26 3.21
C GLY A 240 2.48 -5.05 3.76
N THR A 241 3.20 -4.58 4.79
CA THR A 241 4.46 -5.20 5.23
C THR A 241 4.54 -5.34 6.74
N THR A 242 4.88 -6.53 7.24
CA THR A 242 5.15 -6.73 8.67
C THR A 242 6.50 -6.17 9.12
N SER A 243 7.36 -5.77 8.17
CA SER A 243 8.70 -5.25 8.46
C SER A 243 8.66 -3.74 8.70
N LEU A 244 9.01 -3.34 9.93
CA LEU A 244 9.11 -1.92 10.30
C LEU A 244 10.17 -1.17 9.49
N ASP A 245 11.29 -1.81 9.16
CA ASP A 245 12.30 -1.23 8.26
C ASP A 245 11.73 -1.00 6.85
N ALA A 246 10.91 -1.93 6.34
CA ALA A 246 10.25 -1.79 5.04
C ALA A 246 9.21 -0.66 5.03
N ALA A 247 8.51 -0.44 6.15
CA ALA A 247 7.66 0.73 6.34
C ALA A 247 8.42 2.03 6.67
N GLY A 248 9.76 1.98 6.78
CA GLY A 248 10.61 3.14 7.08
C GLY A 248 10.63 3.56 8.56
N LEU A 249 10.07 2.76 9.47
CA LEU A 249 9.85 3.10 10.90
C LEU A 249 10.94 2.57 11.84
N SER A 250 12.10 2.19 11.33
CA SER A 250 13.20 1.68 12.16
C SER A 250 13.68 2.73 13.18
N SER A 251 14.23 2.29 14.31
CA SER A 251 14.81 3.14 15.36
C SER A 251 15.84 4.16 14.86
N ALA A 252 16.49 3.91 13.71
CA ALA A 252 17.38 4.86 13.04
C ALA A 252 16.67 6.07 12.40
N GLY A 253 15.32 6.14 12.42
CA GLY A 253 14.52 7.29 12.00
C GLY A 253 13.95 8.10 13.16
N GLN A 254 14.28 7.72 14.40
CA GLN A 254 14.04 8.50 15.61
C GLN A 254 15.39 9.02 16.10
N GLY A 255 15.96 9.99 15.38
CA GLY A 255 16.99 10.85 15.95
C GLY A 255 16.47 11.54 17.23
N PRO A 256 17.36 11.91 18.16
CA PRO A 256 16.96 12.46 19.44
C PRO A 256 16.33 13.84 19.20
N ASN A 257 15.00 13.94 19.17
CA ASN A 257 14.36 15.23 19.22
C ASN A 257 14.34 15.68 20.69
N PRO A 258 15.20 16.63 21.12
CA PRO A 258 15.31 17.00 22.53
C PRO A 258 14.02 17.66 23.06
N ALA A 259 13.15 18.12 22.16
CA ALA A 259 11.90 18.81 22.48
C ALA A 259 10.75 17.89 22.94
N LEU A 260 10.90 16.56 22.85
CA LEU A 260 9.87 15.59 23.25
C LEU A 260 10.31 14.62 24.35
N ALA A 261 11.53 14.79 24.89
CA ALA A 261 12.06 13.97 25.98
C ALA A 261 11.58 14.42 27.37
N GLN A 262 10.34 14.91 27.50
CA GLN A 262 9.75 15.23 28.80
C GLN A 262 8.65 14.24 29.17
N ASN A 263 8.98 13.41 30.16
CA ASN A 263 8.07 12.71 31.09
C ASN A 263 6.93 11.89 30.46
N VAL A 264 7.25 10.77 29.82
CA VAL A 264 6.27 9.68 29.64
C VAL A 264 6.42 8.69 30.79
N SER A 265 5.61 8.86 31.83
CA SER A 265 5.41 7.84 32.86
C SER A 265 4.79 6.60 32.22
N HIS A 266 5.49 5.46 32.28
CA HIS A 266 4.96 4.17 31.81
C HIS A 266 3.79 3.71 32.69
N ARG A 267 2.56 4.03 32.29
CA ARG A 267 1.36 3.48 32.92
C ARG A 267 0.99 2.17 32.21
N HIS A 268 1.34 1.04 32.83
CA HIS A 268 0.85 -0.28 32.38
C HIS A 268 -0.66 -0.38 32.62
N GLN A 269 -1.46 -0.11 31.59
CA GLN A 269 -2.88 -0.48 31.58
C GLN A 269 -3.01 -1.97 31.22
N ARG A 270 -3.68 -2.75 32.10
CA ARG A 270 -4.09 -4.12 31.82
C ARG A 270 -5.22 -4.09 30.79
N ASN A 271 -4.91 -4.40 29.54
CA ASN A 271 -5.90 -4.48 28.46
C ASN A 271 -6.52 -5.88 28.42
N GLY A 272 -7.82 -5.96 28.11
CA GLY A 272 -8.54 -7.24 28.01
C GLY A 272 -8.12 -8.06 26.79
N CYS A 273 -8.37 -9.38 26.84
CA CYS A 273 -8.03 -10.33 25.77
C CYS A 273 -8.55 -9.86 24.39
N LEU A 274 -9.80 -9.43 24.29
CA LEU A 274 -10.39 -8.94 23.04
C LEU A 274 -9.68 -7.71 22.47
N GLN A 275 -9.15 -6.83 23.33
CA GLN A 275 -8.41 -5.65 22.91
C GLN A 275 -6.99 -6.02 22.45
N GLN A 276 -6.40 -7.06 23.02
CA GLN A 276 -5.16 -7.63 22.49
C GLN A 276 -5.40 -8.24 21.11
N TRP A 277 -6.50 -8.95 20.90
CA TRP A 277 -6.88 -9.49 19.60
C TRP A 277 -7.21 -8.40 18.57
N SER A 278 -7.94 -7.34 18.94
CA SER A 278 -8.23 -6.21 18.02
C SER A 278 -6.96 -5.45 17.65
N SER A 279 -6.02 -5.32 18.58
CA SER A 279 -4.70 -4.73 18.34
C SER A 279 -3.83 -5.63 17.45
N LEU A 280 -3.84 -6.95 17.68
CA LEU A 280 -3.12 -7.94 16.88
C LEU A 280 -3.67 -8.06 15.47
N LEU A 281 -4.98 -7.92 15.27
CA LEU A 281 -5.63 -7.93 13.96
C LEU A 281 -5.60 -6.56 13.28
N GLY A 282 -4.96 -5.54 13.88
CA GLY A 282 -4.81 -4.21 13.28
C GLY A 282 -6.09 -3.41 13.14
N ILE A 283 -7.21 -3.94 13.65
CA ILE A 283 -8.53 -3.33 13.66
C ILE A 283 -8.45 -1.98 14.37
N ASP A 284 -7.69 -1.90 15.46
CA ASP A 284 -7.46 -0.66 16.21
C ASP A 284 -6.72 0.42 15.41
N THR A 285 -5.84 0.04 14.49
CA THR A 285 -5.09 0.97 13.61
C THR A 285 -5.97 1.41 12.45
N PHE A 286 -6.69 0.46 11.85
CA PHE A 286 -7.67 0.72 10.82
C PHE A 286 -8.74 1.70 11.28
N PHE A 287 -9.38 1.44 12.43
CA PHE A 287 -10.37 2.35 13.00
C PHE A 287 -9.76 3.67 13.45
N ALA A 288 -8.51 3.72 13.90
CA ALA A 288 -7.84 4.99 14.19
C ALA A 288 -7.67 5.83 12.92
N THR A 289 -7.14 5.24 11.84
CA THR A 289 -7.00 5.92 10.54
C THR A 289 -8.36 6.32 9.96
N ALA A 290 -9.37 5.45 10.03
CA ALA A 290 -10.72 5.75 9.56
C ALA A 290 -11.42 6.83 10.40
N ARG A 291 -11.29 6.79 11.73
CA ARG A 291 -11.92 7.76 12.65
C ARG A 291 -11.22 9.11 12.64
N ASP A 292 -9.89 9.13 12.54
CA ASP A 292 -9.14 10.37 12.31
C ASP A 292 -9.52 10.94 10.94
N GLY A 293 -9.83 10.10 9.95
CA GLY A 293 -10.44 10.46 8.66
C GLY A 293 -11.83 11.12 8.79
N LEU A 294 -12.67 10.66 9.72
CA LEU A 294 -14.05 11.14 9.90
C LEU A 294 -14.19 12.32 10.87
N ARG A 295 -13.20 12.57 11.74
CA ARG A 295 -13.25 13.65 12.73
C ARG A 295 -12.10 14.63 12.53
N ASP A 296 -12.40 15.79 11.97
CA ASP A 296 -11.68 17.04 12.26
C ASP A 296 -12.00 17.50 13.69
N SER A 297 -11.69 16.67 14.71
CA SER A 297 -12.04 17.01 16.10
C SER A 297 -11.14 18.13 16.61
N PRO A 298 -11.69 19.19 17.23
CA PRO A 298 -10.94 20.39 17.65
C PRO A 298 -10.16 20.18 18.97
N ARG A 299 -9.54 19.02 19.18
CA ARG A 299 -8.79 18.76 20.43
C ARG A 299 -7.41 18.19 20.14
N THR A 300 -6.43 18.88 20.70
CA THR A 300 -4.96 18.76 20.61
C THR A 300 -4.34 19.54 19.44
N VAL A 301 -3.36 20.37 19.80
CA VAL A 301 -2.55 21.25 18.93
C VAL A 301 -1.66 20.37 18.02
N ARG A 302 -2.28 19.61 17.10
CA ARG A 302 -1.53 18.94 16.04
C ARG A 302 -1.33 19.94 14.91
N PRO A 303 -0.09 20.10 14.40
CA PRO A 303 0.14 20.93 13.23
C PRO A 303 -0.74 20.42 12.09
N LYS A 304 -1.56 21.33 11.53
CA LYS A 304 -2.49 21.02 10.45
C LYS A 304 -1.68 20.49 9.25
N ASN A 305 -2.11 19.38 8.65
CA ASN A 305 -1.41 18.80 7.49
C ASN A 305 -1.32 19.85 6.36
N PRO A 306 -0.12 20.35 6.03
CA PRO A 306 0.02 21.44 5.06
C PRO A 306 -0.27 21.01 3.62
N PHE A 307 -0.25 19.70 3.34
CA PHE A 307 -0.51 19.15 2.00
C PHE A 307 -1.99 18.83 1.75
N SER A 308 -2.83 18.83 2.79
CA SER A 308 -4.26 18.55 2.64
C SER A 308 -5.01 19.84 2.31
N LEU A 309 -5.56 19.92 1.09
CA LEU A 309 -6.32 21.07 0.60
C LEU A 309 -7.83 20.82 0.56
N GLY A 310 -8.27 19.71 1.15
CA GLY A 310 -9.66 19.27 1.18
C GLY A 310 -9.83 17.93 0.46
N ILE A 311 -10.79 17.12 0.91
CA ILE A 311 -11.02 15.76 0.41
C ILE A 311 -11.19 15.75 -1.11
N VAL A 312 -12.03 16.64 -1.65
CA VAL A 312 -12.31 16.71 -3.09
C VAL A 312 -11.06 17.08 -3.87
N THR A 313 -10.36 18.15 -3.47
CA THR A 313 -9.12 18.60 -4.14
C THR A 313 -8.04 17.54 -4.10
N ASN A 314 -7.80 16.91 -2.95
CA ASN A 314 -6.78 15.88 -2.79
C ASN A 314 -7.09 14.65 -3.67
N CYS A 315 -8.35 14.21 -3.72
CA CYS A 315 -8.78 13.13 -4.60
C CYS A 315 -8.67 13.53 -6.07
N GLN A 316 -9.05 14.75 -6.43
CA GLN A 316 -8.93 15.26 -7.79
C GLN A 316 -7.47 15.31 -8.24
N ASP A 317 -6.56 15.86 -7.42
CA ASP A 317 -5.12 15.90 -7.70
C ASP A 317 -4.56 14.50 -7.95
N PHE A 318 -5.01 13.50 -7.19
CA PHE A 318 -4.53 12.12 -7.34
C PHE A 318 -5.09 11.42 -8.58
N TRP A 319 -6.41 11.45 -8.77
CA TRP A 319 -7.09 10.69 -9.82
C TRP A 319 -6.99 11.36 -11.19
N CYS A 320 -7.07 12.69 -11.21
CA CYS A 320 -7.04 13.52 -12.42
C CYS A 320 -5.63 14.09 -12.72
N ASP A 321 -4.59 13.48 -12.16
CA ASP A 321 -3.20 13.81 -12.51
C ASP A 321 -3.00 13.64 -14.03
N PRO A 322 -2.51 14.68 -14.73
CA PRO A 322 -2.36 14.68 -16.19
C PRO A 322 -1.28 13.71 -16.68
N ALA A 323 -0.43 13.19 -15.78
CA ALA A 323 0.51 12.15 -16.14
C ALA A 323 -0.24 10.95 -16.72
N PRO A 324 0.19 10.42 -17.88
CA PRO A 324 -0.49 9.29 -18.49
C PRO A 324 -0.36 8.05 -17.60
N TYR A 325 -1.44 7.28 -17.47
CA TYR A 325 -1.38 5.91 -16.90
C TYR A 325 -0.52 4.97 -17.78
N PHE A 326 -0.47 5.27 -19.07
CA PHE A 326 0.23 4.52 -20.09
C PHE A 326 1.26 5.43 -20.75
N GLY A 327 2.51 5.38 -20.32
CA GLY A 327 3.58 6.21 -20.91
C GLY A 327 4.64 6.61 -19.89
N ARG A 328 5.54 7.50 -20.31
CA ARG A 328 6.59 8.03 -19.43
C ARG A 328 6.07 9.24 -18.67
N ARG A 329 6.06 9.14 -17.34
CA ARG A 329 5.85 10.26 -16.43
C ARG A 329 7.16 11.00 -16.20
N GLU A 330 7.09 12.33 -16.04
CA GLU A 330 8.24 13.09 -15.56
C GLU A 330 8.58 12.67 -14.12
N PRO A 331 9.81 12.24 -13.82
CA PRO A 331 10.15 11.73 -12.50
C PRO A 331 9.87 12.74 -11.37
N GLY A 332 9.08 12.32 -10.40
CA GLY A 332 8.72 13.09 -9.21
C GLY A 332 7.61 14.12 -9.44
N SER A 333 7.11 14.31 -10.66
CA SER A 333 6.00 15.23 -10.91
C SER A 333 4.71 14.65 -10.33
N ALA A 334 3.85 15.45 -9.69
CA ALA A 334 2.46 15.11 -9.36
C ALA A 334 1.65 16.37 -9.07
N MET A 335 0.34 16.27 -9.07
CA MET A 335 -0.53 17.40 -8.71
C MET A 335 -0.52 17.68 -7.19
N LEU A 336 -0.59 18.96 -6.83
CA LEU A 336 -0.82 19.45 -5.46
C LEU A 336 -1.55 20.79 -5.52
N GLY A 337 -2.82 20.79 -5.14
CA GLY A 337 -3.65 22.00 -5.12
C GLY A 337 -4.02 22.53 -6.49
N GLY A 338 -4.13 21.67 -7.50
CA GLY A 338 -4.34 22.07 -8.89
C GLY A 338 -3.08 22.48 -9.65
N ASP A 339 -1.92 22.57 -8.99
CA ASP A 339 -0.64 22.85 -9.62
C ASP A 339 0.21 21.59 -9.78
N LEU A 340 0.94 21.50 -10.89
CA LEU A 340 1.92 20.44 -11.11
C LEU A 340 3.21 20.76 -10.33
N VAL A 341 3.58 19.89 -9.39
CA VAL A 341 4.78 20.06 -8.56
C VAL A 341 5.76 18.91 -8.77
N ASN A 342 7.06 19.14 -8.58
CA ASN A 342 8.09 18.10 -8.67
C ASN A 342 8.68 17.75 -7.29
N TYR A 343 8.28 16.61 -6.73
CA TYR A 343 8.73 16.10 -5.43
C TYR A 343 10.22 15.69 -5.40
N ASN A 344 10.91 15.58 -6.53
CA ASN A 344 12.37 15.39 -6.54
C ASN A 344 13.15 16.68 -6.27
N ARG A 345 12.50 17.85 -6.41
CA ARG A 345 13.13 19.17 -6.29
C ARG A 345 12.41 20.10 -5.30
N MET A 346 11.34 19.63 -4.68
CA MET A 346 10.64 20.35 -3.62
C MET A 346 11.36 20.15 -2.30
N TYR A 347 11.81 21.21 -1.64
CA TYR A 347 12.45 21.15 -0.32
C TYR A 347 11.66 21.88 0.77
N GLU A 348 10.70 22.72 0.38
CA GLU A 348 9.84 23.47 1.28
C GLU A 348 8.39 23.32 0.85
N VAL A 349 7.47 23.47 1.80
CA VAL A 349 6.03 23.41 1.53
C VAL A 349 5.66 24.61 0.64
N PRO A 350 4.99 24.41 -0.50
CA PRO A 350 4.51 25.52 -1.32
C PRO A 350 3.64 26.47 -0.49
N LEU A 351 4.02 27.74 -0.43
CA LEU A 351 3.22 28.77 0.23
C LEU A 351 1.89 28.90 -0.54
N ARG A 352 0.76 28.92 0.18
CA ARG A 352 -0.57 29.16 -0.38
C ARG A 352 -0.54 30.39 -1.28
N MET A 353 -0.52 30.21 -2.61
CA MET A 353 -0.95 31.27 -3.50
C MET A 353 -2.46 31.37 -3.32
N HIS A 354 -2.91 32.36 -2.54
CA HIS A 354 -4.26 32.86 -2.75
C HIS A 354 -4.35 33.27 -4.21
N SER A 355 -5.28 32.67 -4.95
CA SER A 355 -5.63 33.07 -6.31
C SER A 355 -5.78 34.58 -6.38
N GLY A 356 -4.77 35.24 -6.94
CA GLY A 356 -4.60 36.68 -6.90
C GLY A 356 -3.35 37.12 -7.65
N GLY A 357 -3.19 36.66 -8.89
CA GLY A 357 -2.31 37.28 -9.88
C GLY A 357 -0.83 36.88 -9.86
N GLY A 358 -0.33 36.46 -11.03
CA GLY A 358 1.07 36.62 -11.43
C GLY A 358 2.05 35.56 -10.91
N TYR A 359 2.29 34.54 -11.73
CA TYR A 359 3.41 33.62 -11.60
C TYR A 359 4.73 34.41 -11.76
N ARG A 360 5.62 34.36 -10.77
CA ARG A 360 7.05 34.65 -10.97
C ARG A 360 7.83 33.43 -10.49
N SER A 361 8.30 32.64 -11.44
CA SER A 361 9.25 31.55 -11.22
C SER A 361 10.47 32.12 -10.50
N LEU A 362 10.72 31.67 -9.27
CA LEU A 362 12.02 31.78 -8.62
C LEU A 362 12.69 30.40 -8.69
N ALA A 363 13.05 30.00 -9.91
CA ALA A 363 13.84 28.79 -10.13
C ALA A 363 14.82 28.87 -11.31
N ASP A 364 15.02 30.03 -11.95
CA ASP A 364 15.93 30.16 -13.11
C ASP A 364 17.00 31.27 -13.00
N ASN A 365 17.10 32.02 -11.90
CA ASN A 365 18.02 33.17 -11.85
C ASN A 365 19.41 32.90 -11.22
N ASP A 366 19.72 31.68 -10.78
CA ASP A 366 21.01 31.40 -10.13
C ASP A 366 22.02 30.64 -11.01
N LEU A 367 21.77 30.53 -12.33
CA LEU A 367 22.70 29.88 -13.27
C LEU A 367 23.26 30.78 -14.39
N GLU A 368 22.93 32.08 -14.44
CA GLU A 368 23.45 33.01 -15.46
C GLU A 368 24.32 34.16 -14.91
N GLN A 369 25.00 33.98 -13.76
CA GLN A 369 25.92 35.00 -13.24
C GLN A 369 27.38 34.56 -13.04
N ASN A 370 27.82 33.47 -13.67
CA ASN A 370 29.25 33.15 -13.74
C ASN A 370 29.63 32.53 -15.10
N ALA A 371 29.50 33.31 -16.17
CA ALA A 371 30.14 33.05 -17.47
C ALA A 371 31.12 34.19 -17.78
#